data_AF-A0A524DIC2-F1
#
_entry.id   AF-A0A524DIC2-F1
#
_cell.length_a   1.000
_cell.length_b   1.000
_cell.length_c   1.000
_cell.angle_alpha   90.00
_cell.angle_beta   90.00
_cell.angle_gamma   90.00
#
_symmetry.space_group_name_H-M   'P 1'
#
loop_
_entity.id
_entity.type
_entity.pdbx_description
1 polymer ?
#
loop_
_entity_poly.entity_id
_entity_poly.type
_entity_poly.pdbx_seq_one_letter_code
_entity_poly.pdbx_strand_id
1 'polypeptide(L)' 'MQLSQKIRIYPTEEQLQVLWDVSEKCRLLYNFALSERIENWKEQKEKPQKERNYITYTQQQNKLPQIKHKYPEYNN' A
#
# COMPACT_ATOMS: atom_id res chain seq x y z
N MET A 1 -1.75 -39.07 26.71
CA MET A 1 -2.20 -37.68 26.92
C MET A 1 -1.95 -36.92 25.63
N GLN A 2 -2.97 -36.47 24.91
CA GLN A 2 -2.80 -35.72 23.66
C GLN A 2 -2.63 -34.23 24.04
N LEU A 3 -1.42 -33.68 23.81
CA LEU A 3 -1.01 -32.36 24.33
C LEU A 3 -1.45 -31.18 23.45
N SER A 4 -1.83 -31.43 22.21
CA SER A 4 -2.26 -30.39 21.27
C SER A 4 -3.19 -30.97 20.20
N GLN A 5 -4.13 -30.17 19.73
CA GLN A 5 -5.07 -30.54 18.67
C GLN A 5 -5.06 -29.47 17.57
N LYS A 6 -4.97 -29.90 16.31
CA LYS A 6 -5.01 -29.00 15.17
C LYS A 6 -6.45 -28.63 14.87
N ILE A 7 -6.85 -27.40 15.21
CA ILE A 7 -8.17 -26.87 14.90
C ILE A 7 -8.05 -25.97 13.67
N ARG A 8 -8.90 -26.20 12.69
CA ARG A 8 -9.02 -25.32 11.52
C ARG A 8 -10.01 -24.22 11.86
N ILE A 9 -9.51 -23.00 11.98
CA ILE A 9 -10.33 -21.80 12.14
C ILE A 9 -10.76 -21.30 10.76
N TYR A 10 -12.02 -20.90 10.65
CA TYR A 10 -12.58 -20.23 9.49
C TYR A 10 -13.00 -18.82 9.93
N PRO A 11 -12.78 -17.79 9.09
CA PRO A 11 -13.26 -16.46 9.39
C PRO A 11 -14.79 -16.42 9.40
N THR A 12 -15.35 -15.59 10.27
CA THR A 12 -16.77 -15.20 10.17
C THR A 12 -16.99 -14.35 8.92
N GLU A 13 -18.24 -14.16 8.50
CA GLU A 13 -18.58 -13.28 7.37
C GLU A 13 -18.07 -11.84 7.61
N GLU A 14 -18.19 -11.35 8.84
CA GLU A 14 -17.69 -10.02 9.23
C GLU A 14 -16.16 -9.94 9.11
N GLN A 15 -15.44 -10.97 9.57
CA GLN A 15 -13.98 -11.04 9.44
C GLN A 15 -13.56 -11.11 7.98
N LEU A 16 -14.31 -11.85 7.15
CA LEU A 16 -14.05 -11.93 5.72
C LEU A 16 -14.23 -10.57 5.05
N GLN A 17 -15.27 -9.81 5.41
CA GLN A 17 -15.49 -8.46 4.90
C GLN A 17 -14.33 -7.53 5.27
N VAL A 18 -13.88 -7.55 6.53
CA VAL A 18 -12.72 -6.75 6.98
C VAL A 18 -11.47 -7.09 6.17
N LEU A 19 -11.21 -8.39 5.93
CA LEU A 19 -10.08 -8.82 5.12
C LEU A 19 -10.18 -8.30 3.67
N TRP A 20 -11.37 -8.33 3.07
CA TRP A 20 -11.60 -7.79 1.74
C TRP A 20 -11.38 -6.28 1.68
N ASP A 21 -11.94 -5.53 2.63
CA ASP A 21 -11.81 -4.09 2.69
C ASP A 21 -10.34 -3.66 2.85
N VAL A 22 -9.60 -4.33 3.73
CA VAL A 22 -8.16 -4.08 3.93
C VAL A 22 -7.37 -4.43 2.67
N SER A 23 -7.64 -5.58 2.07
CA SER A 23 -6.97 -6.01 0.83
C SER A 23 -7.17 -5.00 -0.29
N GLU A 24 -8.40 -4.52 -0.46
CA GLU A 24 -8.76 -3.56 -1.50
C GLU A 24 -8.09 -2.20 -1.27
N LYS A 25 -8.11 -1.68 -0.03
CA LYS A 25 -7.39 -0.45 0.34
C LYS A 25 -5.88 -0.56 0.07
N CYS A 26 -5.27 -1.70 0.43
CA CYS A 26 -3.86 -1.97 0.16
C CYS A 26 -3.57 -2.02 -1.35
N ARG A 27 -4.44 -2.66 -2.15
CA ARG A 27 -4.31 -2.75 -3.60
C ARG A 27 -4.35 -1.36 -4.25
N LEU A 28 -5.30 -0.52 -3.84
CA LEU A 28 -5.45 0.84 -4.34
C LEU A 28 -4.23 1.70 -3.97
N LEU A 29 -3.79 1.65 -2.71
CA LEU A 29 -2.62 2.40 -2.25
C LEU A 29 -1.35 1.99 -2.99
N TYR A 30 -1.15 0.69 -3.19
CA TYR A 30 -0.03 0.16 -3.97
C TYR A 30 -0.06 0.67 -5.41
N ASN A 31 -1.20 0.55 -6.09
CA ASN A 31 -1.34 0.97 -7.49
C ASN A 31 -1.11 2.48 -7.66
N PHE A 32 -1.59 3.29 -6.73
CA PHE A 32 -1.36 4.73 -6.72
C PHE A 32 0.13 5.07 -6.55
N ALA A 33 0.80 4.47 -5.56
CA ALA A 33 2.22 4.69 -5.35
C ALA A 33 3.07 4.20 -6.53
N LEU A 34 2.66 3.09 -7.17
CA LEU A 34 3.32 2.57 -8.36
C LEU A 34 3.14 3.50 -9.56
N SER A 35 1.94 4.03 -9.79
CA SER A 35 1.69 4.96 -10.91
C SER A 35 2.53 6.23 -10.75
N GLU A 36 2.61 6.81 -9.55
CA GLU A 36 3.42 7.98 -9.25
C GLU A 36 4.90 7.75 -9.62
N ARG A 37 5.45 6.56 -9.28
CA ARG A 37 6.84 6.21 -9.63
C ARG A 37 7.02 5.99 -11.13
N ILE A 38 6.07 5.37 -11.80
CA ILE A 38 6.14 5.15 -13.25
C ILE A 38 6.11 6.48 -13.99
N GLU A 39 5.22 7.38 -13.62
CA GLU A 39 5.11 8.73 -14.21
C GLU A 39 6.38 9.54 -13.97
N ASN A 40 6.84 9.61 -12.71
CA ASN A 40 8.09 10.26 -12.38
C ASN A 40 9.26 9.66 -13.17
N TRP A 41 9.37 8.33 -13.27
CA TRP A 41 10.44 7.72 -14.05
C TRP A 41 10.38 8.11 -15.53
N LYS A 42 9.19 8.13 -16.13
CA LYS A 42 8.99 8.54 -17.53
C LYS A 42 9.41 9.99 -17.77
N GLU A 43 9.16 10.89 -16.83
CA GLU A 43 9.57 12.30 -16.95
C GLU A 43 11.07 12.50 -16.72
N GLN A 44 11.65 11.77 -15.76
CA GLN A 44 13.03 11.98 -15.35
C GLN A 44 14.03 11.29 -16.28
N LYS A 45 13.66 10.18 -16.93
CA LYS A 45 14.56 9.47 -17.85
C LYS A 45 14.96 10.31 -19.07
N GLU A 46 14.12 11.24 -19.51
CA GLU A 46 14.39 12.13 -20.64
C GLU A 46 15.36 13.26 -20.28
N LYS A 47 15.57 13.52 -18.97
CA LYS A 47 16.46 14.59 -18.49
C LYS A 47 17.93 14.16 -18.48
N PRO A 48 18.88 15.12 -18.55
CA PRO A 48 20.29 14.86 -18.34
C PRO A 48 20.54 14.16 -16.99
N GLN A 49 21.47 13.20 -16.94
CA GLN A 49 21.73 12.36 -15.76
C GLN A 49 21.89 13.16 -14.45
N LYS A 50 22.54 14.33 -14.50
CA LYS A 50 22.80 15.18 -13.33
C LYS A 50 21.55 15.86 -12.76
N GLU A 51 20.48 15.93 -13.54
CA GLU A 51 19.22 16.60 -13.19
C GLU A 51 18.10 15.59 -12.85
N ARG A 52 18.35 14.29 -13.05
CA ARG A 52 17.37 13.24 -12.77
C ARG A 52 17.13 13.14 -11.27
N ASN A 53 15.87 13.31 -10.87
CA ASN A 53 15.44 13.14 -9.48
C ASN A 53 14.29 12.14 -9.39
N TYR A 54 14.62 10.90 -9.08
CA TYR A 54 13.66 9.81 -8.99
C TYR A 54 12.99 9.74 -7.61
N ILE A 55 11.69 9.48 -7.61
CA ILE A 55 10.95 9.23 -6.37
C ILE A 55 11.44 7.92 -5.74
N THR A 56 11.86 8.03 -4.49
CA THR A 56 12.28 6.91 -3.66
C THR A 56 11.14 6.39 -2.79
N TYR A 57 11.27 5.14 -2.33
CA TYR A 57 10.34 4.55 -1.37
C TYR A 57 10.18 5.41 -0.11
N THR A 58 11.29 5.87 0.48
CA THR A 58 11.27 6.68 1.71
C THR A 58 10.49 7.98 1.53
N GLN A 59 10.58 8.62 0.36
CA GLN A 59 9.79 9.82 0.06
C GLN A 59 8.29 9.50 0.02
N GLN A 60 7.89 8.38 -0.59
CA GLN A 60 6.47 7.97 -0.63
C GLN A 60 5.95 7.59 0.76
N GLN A 61 6.76 6.85 1.54
CA GLN A 61 6.42 6.51 2.92
C GLN A 61 6.20 7.76 3.78
N ASN A 62 7.07 8.77 3.65
CA ASN A 62 6.96 10.02 4.41
C ASN A 62 5.73 10.85 4.03
N LYS A 63 5.17 10.67 2.81
CA LYS A 63 3.92 11.30 2.39
C LYS A 63 2.67 10.58 2.93
N LEU A 64 2.79 9.32 3.36
CA LEU A 64 1.65 8.51 3.76
C LEU A 64 0.79 9.13 4.89
N PRO A 65 1.35 9.76 5.94
CA PRO A 65 0.54 10.46 6.94
C PRO A 65 -0.34 11.56 6.33
N GLN A 66 0.18 12.32 5.37
CA GLN A 66 -0.59 13.38 4.69
C GLN A 66 -1.70 12.79 3.82
N ILE A 67 -1.42 11.67 3.13
CA ILE A 67 -2.43 10.93 2.35
C ILE A 67 -3.56 10.47 3.27
N LYS A 68 -3.24 9.91 4.44
CA LYS A 68 -4.22 9.48 5.44
C LYS A 68 -5.04 10.64 6.04
N HIS A 69 -4.47 11.82 6.18
CA HIS A 69 -5.23 13.02 6.56
C HIS A 69 -6.18 13.48 5.45
N LYS A 70 -5.77 13.39 4.18
CA LYS A 70 -6.58 13.77 3.03
C LYS A 70 -7.70 12.77 2.75
N TYR A 71 -7.45 11.50 3.02
CA TYR A 71 -8.34 10.37 2.76
C TYR A 71 -8.56 9.58 4.05
N PRO A 72 -9.51 10.01 4.91
CA PRO A 72 -9.77 9.40 6.20
C PRO A 72 -10.16 7.92 6.12
N GLU A 73 -10.66 7.45 4.97
CA GLU A 73 -11.00 6.05 4.71
C GLU A 73 -9.80 5.09 4.80
N TYR A 74 -8.56 5.61 4.72
CA TYR A 74 -7.32 4.86 4.96
C TYR A 74 -6.77 5.00 6.39
N ASN A 75 -7.47 5.75 7.26
CA ASN A 75 -7.29 5.59 8.70
C ASN A 75 -8.04 4.34 9.11
N ASN A 76 -7.31 3.40 9.70
CA ASN A 76 -7.90 2.20 10.30
C ASN A 76 -8.77 2.61 11.49
#